data_AF-F1CZP8-F1
#
_entry.id   AF-F1CZP8-F1
#
_cell.length_a   1.000
_cell.length_b   1.000
_cell.length_c   1.000
_cell.angle_alpha   90.00
_cell.angle_beta   90.00
_cell.angle_gamma   90.00
#
_symmetry.space_group_name_H-M   'P 1'
#
loop_
_entity.id
_entity.type
_entity.pdbx_description
1 polymer ?
#
loop_
_entity_poly.entity_id
_entity_poly.type
_entity_poly.pdbx_seq_one_letter_code
_entity_poly.pdbx_strand_id
1 'polypeptide(L)' 'DGGSRRRGYVVKITNGSEKEVCGVTFINNSESTDIWNLLVNDDGSFTTKDLRLAPGATANQFGYVSAARTRPTILAVTYC' A
#
# COMPACT_ATOMS: atom_id res chain seq x y z
N ASP A 1 4.24 -26.78 -15.97
CA ASP A 1 4.09 -25.31 -15.92
C ASP A 1 2.92 -24.88 -15.06
N GLY A 2 3.14 -24.81 -13.75
CA GLY A 2 2.16 -24.31 -12.79
C GLY A 2 2.24 -22.80 -12.68
N GLY A 3 1.58 -22.07 -13.59
CA GLY A 3 1.52 -20.61 -13.53
C GLY A 3 0.81 -20.16 -12.25
N SER A 4 1.54 -19.67 -11.26
CA SER A 4 0.96 -19.03 -10.08
C SER A 4 0.06 -17.89 -10.53
N ARG A 5 -1.24 -18.00 -10.27
CA ARG A 5 -2.23 -16.97 -10.63
C ARG A 5 -1.84 -15.65 -9.97
N ARG A 6 -1.32 -14.72 -10.77
CA ARG A 6 -1.07 -13.33 -10.38
C ARG A 6 -2.39 -12.65 -10.00
N ARG A 7 -2.32 -11.72 -9.05
CA ARG A 7 -3.49 -11.01 -8.52
C ARG A 7 -3.19 -9.52 -8.41
N GLY A 8 -4.03 -8.70 -9.03
CA GLY A 8 -3.99 -7.25 -8.85
C GLY A 8 -4.69 -6.86 -7.57
N TYR A 9 -4.08 -5.95 -6.81
CA TYR A 9 -4.64 -5.35 -5.62
C TYR A 9 -4.69 -3.83 -5.78
N VAL A 10 -5.84 -3.25 -5.43
CA VAL A 10 -5.99 -1.82 -5.18
C VAL A 10 -5.97 -1.61 -3.67
N VAL A 11 -5.08 -0.75 -3.19
CA VAL A 11 -4.96 -0.43 -1.77
C VAL A 11 -5.87 0.74 -1.44
N LYS A 12 -6.83 0.49 -0.55
CA LYS A 12 -7.74 1.49 -0.01
C LYS A 12 -7.27 1.90 1.39
N ILE A 13 -7.01 3.18 1.59
CA ILE A 13 -6.58 3.77 2.86
C ILE A 13 -7.64 4.75 3.32
N THR A 14 -8.13 4.60 4.54
CA THR A 14 -9.09 5.52 5.16
C THR A 14 -8.44 6.11 6.41
N ASN A 15 -8.40 7.44 6.50
CA ASN A 15 -7.87 8.14 7.66
C ASN A 15 -8.92 8.20 8.77
N GLY A 16 -8.82 7.30 9.75
CA GLY A 16 -9.67 7.30 10.94
C GLY A 16 -9.16 8.18 12.09
N SER A 17 -8.06 8.91 11.89
CA SER A 17 -7.47 9.79 12.91
C SER A 17 -8.00 11.22 12.81
N GLU A 18 -7.70 12.04 13.82
CA GLU A 18 -8.00 13.48 13.84
C GLU A 18 -6.93 14.33 13.14
N LYS A 19 -5.84 13.73 12.67
CA LYS A 19 -4.71 14.42 12.02
C LYS A 19 -4.67 14.14 10.54
N GLU A 20 -4.02 15.01 9.78
CA GLU A 20 -3.77 14.78 8.37
C GLU A 20 -2.69 13.69 8.19
N VAL A 21 -2.91 12.73 7.29
CA VAL A 21 -1.96 11.65 7.01
C VAL A 21 -1.23 11.93 5.71
N CYS A 22 0.10 11.99 5.78
CA CYS A 22 1.01 12.27 4.67
C CYS A 22 1.68 11.01 4.10
N GLY A 23 1.62 9.88 4.81
CA GLY A 23 2.25 8.65 4.35
C GLY A 23 1.80 7.43 5.13
N VAL A 24 1.73 6.29 4.44
CA VAL A 24 1.52 4.97 5.06
C VAL A 24 2.53 4.01 4.48
N THR A 25 3.24 3.31 5.36
CA THR A 25 4.15 2.21 5.00
C THR A 25 3.53 0.89 5.41
N PHE A 26 3.51 -0.09 4.51
CA PHE A 26 2.96 -1.42 4.76
C PHE A 26 3.74 -2.52 4.02
N ILE A 27 3.69 -3.75 4.51
CA ILE A 27 4.28 -4.92 3.84
C ILE A 27 3.20 -5.91 3.46
N ASN A 28 3.29 -6.53 2.29
CA ASN A 28 2.26 -7.45 1.76
C ASN A 28 2.66 -8.94 1.80
N ASN A 29 3.87 -9.25 2.28
CA ASN A 29 4.44 -10.59 2.47
C ASN A 29 4.44 -11.46 1.20
N SER A 30 4.57 -10.85 0.03
CA SER A 30 4.67 -11.58 -1.23
C SER A 30 5.40 -10.76 -2.29
N GLU A 31 6.12 -11.45 -3.18
CA GLU A 31 6.70 -10.84 -4.36
C GLU A 31 5.64 -10.09 -5.18
N SER A 32 6.01 -8.88 -5.60
CA SER A 32 5.10 -7.95 -6.26
C SER A 32 5.75 -7.32 -7.49
N THR A 33 4.92 -7.05 -8.48
CA THR A 33 5.22 -6.50 -9.79
C THR A 33 4.17 -5.45 -10.13
N ASP A 34 4.38 -4.68 -11.20
CA ASP A 34 3.41 -3.68 -11.69
C ASP A 34 2.89 -2.77 -10.55
N ILE A 35 3.82 -2.11 -9.86
CA ILE A 35 3.55 -1.29 -8.67
C ILE A 35 3.31 0.15 -9.09
N TRP A 36 2.21 0.77 -8.65
CA TRP A 36 1.90 2.18 -8.99
C TRP A 36 1.56 3.01 -7.75
N ASN A 37 1.95 4.28 -7.79
CA ASN A 37 1.80 5.27 -6.71
C ASN A 37 2.36 4.83 -5.34
N LEU A 38 3.20 3.79 -5.33
CA LEU A 38 3.93 3.30 -4.17
C LEU A 38 5.44 3.40 -4.44
N LEU A 39 6.21 3.66 -3.39
CA LEU A 39 7.66 3.50 -3.33
C LEU A 39 7.95 2.12 -2.73
N VAL A 40 8.87 1.37 -3.34
CA VAL A 40 9.38 0.12 -2.77
C VAL A 40 10.63 0.43 -1.98
N ASN A 41 10.64 0.06 -0.71
CA ASN A 41 11.76 0.23 0.20
C ASN A 41 12.70 -0.99 0.13
N ASP A 42 13.93 -0.85 0.63
CA ASP A 42 14.95 -1.91 0.62
C ASP A 42 14.53 -3.16 1.41
N ASP A 43 13.67 -3.00 2.41
CA ASP A 43 13.09 -4.09 3.22
C ASP A 43 11.89 -4.78 2.55
N GLY A 44 11.54 -4.37 1.31
CA GLY A 44 10.39 -4.88 0.57
C GLY A 44 9.04 -4.31 1.00
N SER A 45 9.01 -3.36 1.94
CA SER A 45 7.79 -2.62 2.28
C SER A 45 7.44 -1.59 1.20
N PHE A 46 6.18 -1.18 1.18
CA PHE A 46 5.65 -0.15 0.29
C PHE A 46 5.27 1.08 1.07
N THR A 47 5.69 2.25 0.58
CA THR A 47 5.28 3.55 1.11
C THR A 47 4.46 4.30 0.07
N THR A 48 3.33 4.88 0.46
CA THR A 48 2.52 5.70 -0.45
C THR A 48 3.26 6.93 -0.96
N LYS A 49 3.21 7.17 -2.27
CA LYS A 49 3.69 8.42 -2.88
C LYS A 49 2.59 9.48 -2.87
N ASP A 50 2.97 10.71 -2.55
CA ASP A 50 2.10 11.90 -2.63
C ASP A 50 0.74 11.71 -1.91
N LEU A 51 0.73 10.97 -0.81
CA LEU A 51 -0.48 10.83 0.01
C LEU A 51 -0.69 12.09 0.81
N ARG A 52 -1.90 12.63 0.73
CA ARG A 52 -2.37 13.69 1.61
C ARG A 52 -3.84 13.44 1.92
N LEU A 53 -4.11 13.03 3.15
CA LEU A 53 -5.41 12.49 3.54
C LEU A 53 -5.93 13.18 4.80
N ALA A 54 -6.93 14.05 4.63
CA ALA A 54 -7.61 14.72 5.73
C ALA A 54 -8.33 13.72 6.66
N PRO A 55 -8.65 14.10 7.92
CA PRO A 55 -9.48 13.29 8.81
C PRO A 55 -10.78 12.81 8.15
N GLY A 56 -11.07 11.51 8.23
CA GLY A 56 -12.25 10.87 7.63
C GLY A 56 -12.14 10.59 6.13
N ALA A 57 -11.14 11.12 5.42
CA ALA A 57 -11.00 10.93 3.98
C ALA A 57 -10.49 9.52 3.62
N THR A 58 -10.71 9.12 2.36
CA THR A 58 -10.26 7.84 1.81
C THR A 58 -9.53 8.04 0.49
N ALA A 59 -8.42 7.32 0.29
CA ALA A 59 -7.69 7.23 -0.97
C ALA A 59 -7.60 5.78 -1.46
N ASN A 60 -7.67 5.57 -2.77
CA ASN A 60 -7.63 4.24 -3.42
C ASN A 60 -6.83 4.24 -4.72
N GLN A 61 -5.87 5.15 -4.84
CA GLN A 61 -5.06 5.37 -6.05
C GLN A 61 -3.78 4.52 -6.10
N PHE A 62 -3.60 3.58 -5.18
CA PHE A 62 -2.37 2.80 -5.00
C PHE A 62 -2.62 1.33 -5.33
N GLY A 63 -1.59 0.62 -5.79
CA GLY A 63 -1.71 -0.82 -5.97
C GLY A 63 -0.49 -1.51 -6.54
N TYR A 64 -0.63 -2.83 -6.66
CA TYR A 64 0.41 -3.75 -7.07
C TYR A 64 -0.19 -5.06 -7.60
N VAL A 65 0.59 -5.82 -8.38
CA VAL A 65 0.29 -7.20 -8.76
C VAL A 65 1.16 -8.14 -7.94
N SER A 66 0.57 -9.13 -7.27
CA SER A 66 1.32 -10.12 -6.48
C SER A 66 1.21 -11.53 -7.06
N ALA A 67 2.27 -12.32 -6.87
CA ALA A 67 2.32 -13.73 -7.23
C ALA A 67 1.42 -14.63 -6.34
N ALA A 68 0.99 -14.16 -5.17
CA ALA A 68 0.20 -14.93 -4.21
C ALA A 68 -0.95 -14.13 -3.57
N ARG A 69 -1.67 -14.77 -2.63
CA ARG A 69 -2.61 -14.03 -1.77
C ARG A 69 -1.80 -13.15 -0.82
N THR A 70 -2.10 -11.87 -0.75
CA THR A 70 -1.47 -10.95 0.19
C THR A 70 -2.43 -10.60 1.32
N ARG A 71 -1.85 -10.27 2.47
CA ARG A 71 -2.52 -9.65 3.62
C ARG A 71 -1.62 -8.52 4.10
N PRO A 72 -1.85 -7.28 3.64
CA PRO A 72 -0.96 -6.19 3.98
C PRO A 72 -1.02 -5.86 5.47
N THR A 73 0.14 -5.60 6.06
CA THR A 73 0.30 -5.16 7.45
C THR A 73 0.89 -3.77 7.45
N ILE A 74 0.24 -2.82 8.13
CA ILE A 74 0.76 -1.46 8.30
C ILE A 74 1.97 -1.51 9.24
N LEU A 75 3.07 -0.91 8.80
CA LEU A 75 4.31 -0.79 9.57
C LEU A 75 4.46 0.60 10.20
N ALA A 76 4.08 1.64 9.45
CA ALA A 76 4.19 3.02 9.92
C ALA A 76 3.11 3.92 9.29
N VAL A 77 2.75 4.97 10.02
CA VAL A 77 1.90 6.06 9.55
C VAL A 77 2.63 7.37 9.81
N THR A 78 2.74 8.21 8.78
CA THR A 78 3.36 9.53 8.85
C THR A 78 2.25 10.58 8.81
N TYR A 79 2.18 11.39 9.86
CA TYR A 79 1.27 12.53 9.93
C TYR A 79 1.92 13.77 9.30
N CYS A 80 1.08 14.64 8.76
CA CYS A 80 1.35 16.05 8.66
C CYS A 80 0.93 16.71 10.00
#